data_AF-A0A528H9V0-F1
#
_entry.id   AF-A0A528H9V0-F1
#
_cell.length_a   1.000
_cell.length_b   1.000
_cell.length_c   1.000
_cell.angle_alpha   90.00
_cell.angle_beta   90.00
_cell.angle_gamma   90.00
#
_symmetry.space_group_name_H-M   'P 1'
#
loop_
_entity.id
_entity.type
_entity.pdbx_description
1 polymer ?
#
loop_
_entity_poly.entity_id
_entity_poly.type
_entity_poly.pdbx_seq_one_letter_code
_entity_poly.pdbx_strand_id
1 'polypeptide(L)'
;MLQLPSAKDDRRQHYLNLNFYQEYVPAHWMLGKFWQIDAQIYDEFENMLPPRYCSCGFRMSERLTRDIAATYLRIGNDYWCGFSDLQDTPADKLAAHIARLHV
;
A
#
# COMPACT_ATOMS: atom_id res chain seq x y z
N MET A 1 12.67 -0.97 -2.68
CA MET A 1 11.32 -0.39 -2.57
C MET A 1 11.34 0.97 -3.23
N LEU A 2 10.21 1.41 -3.78
CA LEU A 2 10.13 2.64 -4.57
C LEU A 2 8.90 3.45 -4.15
N GLN A 3 9.12 4.72 -3.82
CA GLN A 3 8.01 5.63 -3.56
C GLN A 3 7.42 6.13 -4.89
N LEU A 4 6.12 5.91 -5.06
CA LEU A 4 5.31 6.47 -6.14
C LEU A 4 4.85 7.89 -5.78
N PRO A 5 4.33 8.67 -6.76
CA PRO A 5 3.74 9.98 -6.47
C PRO A 5 2.73 9.88 -5.33
N SER A 6 2.85 10.82 -4.38
CA SER A 6 1.93 10.92 -3.24
C SER A 6 0.49 11.09 -3.73
N ALA A 7 -0.44 10.44 -3.04
CA ALA A 7 -1.88 10.61 -3.26
C ALA A 7 -2.56 11.37 -2.10
N LYS A 8 -1.77 12.02 -1.24
CA LYS A 8 -2.27 12.93 -0.22
C LYS A 8 -2.99 14.10 -0.88
N ASP A 9 -4.20 14.39 -0.45
CA ASP A 9 -5.12 15.36 -1.03
C ASP A 9 -5.49 15.08 -2.51
N ASP A 10 -5.17 13.90 -3.05
CA ASP A 10 -5.45 13.50 -4.44
C ASP A 10 -5.90 12.03 -4.53
N ARG A 11 -7.20 11.83 -4.38
CA ARG A 11 -7.85 10.53 -4.51
C ARG A 11 -7.66 9.90 -5.89
N ARG A 12 -7.60 10.71 -6.95
CA ARG A 12 -7.40 10.20 -8.32
C ARG A 12 -6.02 9.58 -8.43
N GLN A 13 -5.00 10.20 -7.84
CA GLN A 13 -3.65 9.64 -7.81
C GLN A 13 -3.61 8.30 -7.06
N HIS A 14 -4.38 8.12 -5.99
CA HIS A 14 -4.47 6.81 -5.30
C HIS A 14 -5.00 5.73 -6.24
N TYR A 15 -6.07 6.02 -6.99
CA TYR A 15 -6.62 5.10 -7.98
C TYR A 15 -5.61 4.77 -9.10
N LEU A 16 -4.88 5.77 -9.60
CA LEU A 16 -3.84 5.56 -10.62
C LEU A 16 -2.70 4.66 -10.10
N ASN A 17 -2.24 4.89 -8.86
CA ASN A 17 -1.19 4.08 -8.25
C ASN A 17 -1.64 2.62 -8.04
N LEU A 18 -2.90 2.39 -7.64
CA LEU A 18 -3.46 1.03 -7.48
C LEU A 18 -3.52 0.29 -8.82
N ASN A 19 -3.85 0.98 -9.91
CA ASN A 19 -4.10 0.36 -11.21
C ASN A 19 -2.93 0.45 -12.19
N PHE A 20 -1.76 0.96 -11.76
CA PHE A 20 -0.58 1.14 -12.62
C PHE A 20 -0.16 -0.15 -13.36
N TYR A 21 -0.40 -1.32 -12.77
CA TYR A 21 -0.09 -2.61 -13.41
C TYR A 21 -1.07 -3.02 -14.52
N GLN A 22 -2.30 -2.51 -14.49
CA GLN A 22 -3.26 -2.82 -15.56
C GLN A 22 -2.90 -2.08 -16.84
N GLU A 23 -2.30 -0.90 -16.71
CA GLU A 23 -2.03 -0.01 -17.84
C GLU A 23 -0.60 -0.15 -18.40
N TYR A 24 0.40 -0.49 -17.57
CA TYR A 24 1.80 -0.29 -17.98
C TYR A 24 2.76 -1.45 -17.70
N VAL A 25 2.53 -2.28 -16.67
CA VAL A 25 3.54 -3.25 -16.21
C VAL A 25 2.92 -4.51 -15.60
N PRO A 26 3.60 -5.68 -15.63
CA PRO A 26 3.12 -6.86 -14.91
C PRO A 26 2.92 -6.59 -13.41
N ALA A 27 1.88 -7.15 -12.80
CA ALA A 27 1.53 -6.94 -11.39
C ALA A 27 2.68 -7.23 -10.38
N HIS A 28 3.58 -8.18 -10.68
CA HIS A 28 4.74 -8.43 -9.81
C HIS A 28 5.72 -7.25 -9.71
N TRP A 29 5.71 -6.32 -10.67
CA TRP A 29 6.52 -5.09 -10.63
C TRP A 29 5.99 -4.08 -9.63
N MET A 30 4.79 -4.29 -9.10
CA MET A 30 4.21 -3.42 -8.08
C MET A 30 4.79 -3.69 -6.70
N LEU A 31 5.35 -4.88 -6.46
CA LEU A 31 5.84 -5.29 -5.15
C LEU A 31 6.88 -4.30 -4.60
N GLY A 32 6.66 -3.82 -3.38
CA GLY A 32 7.53 -2.84 -2.72
C GLY A 32 7.39 -1.41 -3.26
N LYS A 33 6.41 -1.13 -4.12
CA LYS A 33 5.99 0.23 -4.45
C LYS A 33 5.01 0.74 -3.39
N PHE A 34 5.16 2.00 -2.98
CA PHE A 34 4.35 2.61 -1.92
C PHE A 34 4.16 4.11 -2.14
N TRP A 35 3.12 4.70 -1.56
CA TRP A 35 2.80 6.12 -1.64
C TRP A 35 2.04 6.57 -0.39
N GLN A 36 2.11 7.85 -0.09
CA GLN A 36 1.35 8.45 1.00
C GLN A 36 -0.11 8.65 0.57
N ILE A 37 -1.03 8.50 1.53
CA ILE A 37 -2.48 8.67 1.36
C ILE A 37 -3.05 9.50 2.52
N ASP A 38 -4.30 9.93 2.38
CA ASP A 38 -5.04 10.55 3.47
C ASP A 38 -5.60 9.50 4.44
N ALA A 39 -5.81 9.94 5.70
CA ALA A 39 -6.50 9.14 6.72
C ALA A 39 -7.87 8.66 6.24
N GLN A 40 -8.62 9.53 5.53
CA GLN A 40 -9.93 9.18 5.00
C GLN A 40 -9.88 8.00 4.01
N ILE A 41 -8.84 7.91 3.17
CA ILE A 41 -8.65 6.78 2.27
C ILE A 41 -8.35 5.52 3.08
N TYR A 42 -7.47 5.61 4.09
CA TYR A 42 -7.18 4.49 4.97
C TYR A 42 -8.44 3.93 5.63
N ASP A 43 -9.22 4.79 6.29
CA ASP A 43 -10.42 4.42 7.02
C ASP A 43 -11.49 3.84 6.09
N GLU A 44 -11.67 4.41 4.89
CA GLU A 44 -12.65 3.90 3.93
C GLU A 44 -12.35 2.46 3.51
N PHE A 45 -11.08 2.17 3.18
CA PHE A 45 -10.67 0.81 2.78
C PHE A 45 -10.67 -0.17 3.96
N GLU A 46 -10.40 0.29 5.18
CA GLU A 46 -10.53 -0.55 6.38
C GLU A 46 -11.98 -1.00 6.59
N ASN A 47 -12.95 -0.13 6.25
CA ASN A 47 -14.37 -0.38 6.44
C ASN A 47 -15.08 -1.07 5.26
N MET A 48 -14.44 -1.18 4.09
CA MET A 48 -15.08 -1.72 2.87
C MET A 48 -15.22 -3.25 2.85
N LEU A 49 -14.22 -3.97 3.34
CA LEU A 49 -14.17 -5.43 3.34
C LEU A 49 -13.45 -5.90 4.61
N PRO A 50 -13.67 -7.13 5.11
CA PRO A 50 -12.97 -7.61 6.29
C PRO A 50 -11.45 -7.51 6.08
N PRO A 51 -10.75 -6.61 6.79
CA PRO A 51 -9.34 -6.38 6.60
C PRO A 51 -8.54 -7.56 7.15
N ARG A 52 -7.44 -7.93 6.47
CA ARG A 52 -6.45 -8.83 7.06
C ARG A 52 -5.39 -7.99 7.75
N TYR A 53 -5.53 -7.83 9.06
CA TYR A 53 -4.60 -7.05 9.87
C TYR A 53 -3.16 -7.60 9.79
N CYS A 54 -2.21 -6.69 9.75
CA CYS A 54 -0.78 -6.96 9.74
C CYS A 54 -0.04 -5.89 10.55
N SER A 55 1.29 -6.02 10.66
CA SER A 55 2.11 -5.02 11.31
C SER A 55 1.85 -3.63 10.72
N CYS A 56 1.53 -2.67 11.59
CA CYS A 56 1.27 -1.27 11.26
C CYS A 56 0.06 -1.02 10.33
N GLY A 57 -0.85 -1.98 10.12
CA GLY A 57 -2.09 -1.72 9.38
C GLY A 57 -2.81 -2.97 8.89
N PHE A 58 -3.24 -2.99 7.63
CA PHE A 58 -4.00 -4.11 7.08
C PHE A 58 -3.77 -4.31 5.59
N ARG A 59 -4.15 -5.51 5.12
CA ARG A 59 -4.13 -5.89 3.71
C ARG A 59 -5.54 -6.08 3.20
N MET A 60 -5.78 -5.60 1.99
CA MET A 60 -6.97 -5.95 1.23
C MET A 60 -6.89 -7.43 0.83
N SER A 61 -8.02 -8.13 0.81
CA SER A 61 -8.07 -9.54 0.41
C SER A 61 -7.98 -9.75 -1.12
N GLU A 62 -7.50 -8.74 -1.84
CA GLU A 62 -7.31 -8.72 -3.28
C GLU A 62 -6.01 -9.46 -3.63
N ARG A 63 -6.12 -10.63 -4.26
CA ARG A 63 -4.96 -11.33 -4.82
C ARG A 63 -4.79 -10.92 -6.27
N LEU A 64 -3.85 -10.02 -6.54
CA LEU A 64 -3.54 -9.59 -7.91
C LEU A 64 -2.73 -10.66 -8.67
N THR A 65 -1.70 -11.23 -8.03
CA THR A 65 -0.86 -12.36 -8.50
C THR A 65 0.12 -12.75 -7.39
N ARG A 66 0.43 -14.05 -7.20
CA ARG A 66 1.42 -14.56 -6.21
C ARG A 66 1.34 -13.90 -4.81
N ASP A 67 0.16 -13.89 -4.19
CA ASP A 67 -0.06 -13.32 -2.85
C ASP A 67 0.31 -11.82 -2.67
N ILE A 68 0.50 -11.06 -3.76
CA ILE A 68 0.66 -9.61 -3.71
C ILE A 68 -0.70 -8.97 -3.46
N ALA A 69 -0.76 -8.07 -2.48
CA ALA A 69 -1.96 -7.31 -2.13
C ALA A 69 -1.63 -5.85 -1.82
N ALA A 70 -2.62 -4.98 -2.04
CA ALA A 70 -2.61 -3.63 -1.50
C ALA A 70 -2.61 -3.70 0.04
N THR A 71 -1.71 -2.92 0.64
CA THR A 71 -1.42 -2.90 2.07
C THR A 71 -1.46 -1.46 2.54
N TYR A 72 -2.34 -1.20 3.48
CA TYR A 72 -2.59 0.11 4.05
C TYR A 72 -1.90 0.16 5.41
N LEU A 73 -1.06 1.18 5.62
CA LEU A 73 -0.18 1.30 6.77
C LEU A 73 -0.35 2.66 7.44
N ARG A 74 -0.30 2.67 8.77
CA ARG A 74 -0.16 3.88 9.60
C ARG A 74 1.22 3.87 10.24
N ILE A 75 2.03 4.88 9.93
CA ILE A 75 3.43 4.98 10.36
C ILE A 75 3.65 6.37 10.91
N GLY A 76 3.92 6.48 12.21
CA GLY A 76 3.90 7.76 12.91
C GLY A 76 2.50 8.41 12.82
N ASN A 77 2.46 9.64 12.31
CA ASN A 77 1.22 10.41 12.10
C ASN A 77 0.69 10.33 10.66
N ASP A 78 1.39 9.60 9.77
CA ASP A 78 1.08 9.55 8.35
C ASP A 78 0.48 8.19 7.95
N TYR A 79 -0.28 8.24 6.86
CA TYR A 79 -0.96 7.08 6.27
C TYR A 79 -0.36 6.77 4.90
N TRP A 80 -0.20 5.49 4.63
CA TRP A 80 0.51 4.97 3.46
C TRP A 80 -0.27 3.82 2.85
N CYS A 81 -0.10 3.66 1.54
CA CYS A 81 -0.53 2.47 0.81
C CYS A 81 0.64 1.94 -0.01
N GLY A 82 0.71 0.62 -0.18
CA GLY A 82 1.70 0.01 -1.05
C GLY A 82 1.40 -1.45 -1.32
N PHE A 83 2.18 -2.07 -2.18
CA PHE A 83 2.04 -3.48 -2.51
C PHE A 83 3.03 -4.32 -1.72
N SER A 84 2.52 -5.29 -0.97
CA SER A 84 3.30 -6.23 -0.16
C SER A 84 2.87 -7.67 -0.46
N ASP A 85 3.73 -8.63 -0.13
CA ASP A 85 3.44 -10.06 -0.18
C ASP A 85 3.66 -10.70 1.20
N LEU A 86 3.66 -12.02 1.31
CA LEU A 86 3.94 -12.72 2.57
C LEU A 86 5.38 -13.25 2.66
N GLN A 87 6.21 -13.04 1.64
CA GLN A 87 7.50 -13.70 1.49
C GLN A 87 8.62 -12.67 1.34
N ASP A 88 8.72 -12.02 0.19
CA ASP A 88 9.88 -11.20 -0.17
C ASP A 88 9.78 -9.77 0.37
N THR A 89 8.57 -9.21 0.37
CA THR A 89 8.26 -7.86 0.83
C THR A 89 7.03 -7.87 1.73
N PRO A 90 7.15 -8.43 2.96
CA PRO A 90 6.08 -8.39 3.94
C PRO A 90 5.83 -6.97 4.48
N ALA A 91 4.66 -6.78 5.07
CA ALA A 91 4.17 -5.47 5.51
C ALA A 91 5.08 -4.79 6.54
N ASP A 92 5.70 -5.55 7.44
CA ASP A 92 6.68 -5.08 8.42
C ASP A 92 7.96 -4.55 7.74
N LYS A 93 8.47 -5.25 6.72
CA LYS A 93 9.62 -4.80 5.94
C LYS A 93 9.30 -3.51 5.19
N LEU A 94 8.08 -3.40 4.65
CA LEU A 94 7.59 -2.19 3.98
C LEU A 94 7.47 -1.03 4.99
N ALA A 95 6.84 -1.26 6.13
CA ALA A 95 6.67 -0.26 7.18
C ALA A 95 8.01 0.22 7.75
N ALA A 96 8.94 -0.69 8.02
CA ALA A 96 10.28 -0.35 8.49
C ALA A 96 11.06 0.49 7.48
N HIS A 97 10.89 0.22 6.17
CA HIS A 97 11.51 1.03 5.14
C HIS A 97 10.94 2.45 5.09
N ILE A 98 9.61 2.60 5.12
CA ILE A 98 8.94 3.91 5.14
C ILE A 98 9.34 4.70 6.38
N ALA A 99 9.32 4.07 7.56
CA ALA A 99 9.71 4.71 8.81
C ALA A 99 11.13 5.29 8.73
N ARG A 100 12.10 4.58 8.15
CA ARG A 100 13.48 5.08 7.98
C ARG A 100 13.61 6.29 7.04
N LEU A 101 12.67 6.47 6.12
CA LEU A 101 12.72 7.55 5.14
C LEU A 101 12.00 8.82 5.62
N HIS A 102 11.00 8.66 6.50
CA HIS A 102 10.03 9.71 6.82
C HIS A 102 9.85 9.99 8.32
N VAL A 103 10.54 9.24 9.20
CA VAL A 103 10.58 9.44 10.66
C VAL A 103 12.03 9.59 11.12
#